data_AF-A0A3S3BFL5-F1
#
_entry.id   AF-A0A3S3BFL5-F1
#
_cell.length_a   1.000
_cell.length_b   1.000
_cell.length_c   1.000
_cell.angle_alpha   90.00
_cell.angle_beta   90.00
_cell.angle_gamma   90.00
#
_symmetry.space_group_name_H-M   'P 1'
#
loop_
_entity.id
_entity.type
_entity.pdbx_description
1 polymer ?
#
loop_
_entity_poly.entity_id
_entity_poly.type
_entity_poly.pdbx_seq_one_letter_code
_entity_poly.pdbx_strand_id
1 'polypeptide(L)' 'LIAAGVGPESLVAVAMGRSVEMLVAVYAVTVAGGGYVPVDPDQPADRNGYILDTADPALVLTTTRDGFTVTGDRSVG' A
#
# COMPACT_ATOMS: atom_id res chain seq x y z
N LEU A 1 10.87 -3.30 -4.36
CA LEU A 1 10.48 -3.36 -2.93
C LEU A 1 11.69 -3.51 -2.01
N ILE A 2 12.54 -4.53 -2.18
CA ILE A 2 13.78 -4.67 -1.38
C ILE A 2 14.67 -3.42 -1.44
N ALA A 3 14.91 -2.88 -2.65
CA ALA A 3 15.67 -1.64 -2.82
C ALA A 3 15.00 -0.40 -2.16
N ALA A 4 13.71 -0.47 -1.86
CA ALA A 4 12.94 0.53 -1.13
C ALA A 4 12.80 0.20 0.37
N GLY A 5 13.55 -0.79 0.87
CA GLY A 5 13.61 -1.14 2.29
C GLY A 5 12.62 -2.18 2.79
N VAL A 6 11.77 -2.76 1.92
CA VAL A 6 10.80 -3.79 2.33
C VAL A 6 11.51 -5.11 2.64
N GLY A 7 11.24 -5.65 3.84
CA GLY A 7 11.72 -6.95 4.31
C GLY A 7 10.80 -7.54 5.39
N PRO A 8 11.27 -8.53 6.17
CA PRO A 8 10.57 -9.04 7.34
C PRO A 8 10.11 -7.90 8.26
N GLU A 9 8.92 -8.05 8.86
CA GLU A 9 8.26 -7.05 9.72
C GLU A 9 7.88 -5.72 9.02
N SER A 10 8.15 -5.55 7.73
CA SER A 10 7.69 -4.37 6.98
C SER A 10 6.25 -4.54 6.53
N LEU A 11 5.41 -3.53 6.76
CA LEU A 11 4.06 -3.46 6.19
C LEU A 11 4.04 -2.58 4.95
N VAL A 12 3.33 -3.02 3.91
CA VAL A 12 3.09 -2.27 2.67
C VAL A 12 1.59 -2.18 2.42
N ALA A 13 1.05 -0.96 2.37
CA ALA A 13 -0.35 -0.79 1.98
C ALA A 13 -0.50 -1.01 0.48
N VAL A 14 -1.54 -1.76 0.09
CA VAL A 14 -1.92 -1.96 -1.32
C VAL A 14 -3.27 -1.30 -1.52
N ALA A 15 -3.24 -0.10 -2.09
CA ALA A 15 -4.39 0.75 -2.36
C ALA A 15 -4.77 0.68 -3.84
N MET A 16 -5.35 -0.46 -4.23
CA MET A 16 -5.73 -0.75 -5.63
C MET A 16 -7.06 -1.50 -5.66
N GLY A 17 -7.91 -1.19 -6.64
CA GLY A 17 -9.07 -2.01 -6.93
C GLY A 17 -8.66 -3.41 -7.42
N ARG A 18 -9.61 -4.35 -7.42
CA ARG A 18 -9.39 -5.73 -7.87
C ARG A 18 -8.87 -5.74 -9.32
N SER A 19 -7.62 -6.16 -9.49
CA SER A 19 -6.91 -6.12 -10.76
C SER A 19 -5.74 -7.11 -10.77
N VAL A 20 -5.11 -7.30 -11.93
CA VAL A 20 -3.86 -8.10 -12.01
C VAL A 20 -2.73 -7.38 -11.30
N GLU A 21 -2.67 -6.05 -11.40
CA GLU A 21 -1.69 -5.20 -10.75
C GLU A 21 -1.76 -5.33 -9.23
N MET A 22 -2.96 -5.43 -8.66
CA MET A 22 -3.15 -5.72 -7.24
C MET A 22 -2.52 -7.07 -6.86
N LEU A 23 -2.75 -8.13 -7.65
CA LEU A 23 -2.16 -9.45 -7.39
C LEU A 23 -0.63 -9.43 -7.51
N VAL A 24 -0.10 -8.69 -8.49
CA VAL A 24 1.34 -8.48 -8.65
C VAL A 24 1.93 -7.75 -7.45
N ALA A 25 1.26 -6.70 -6.95
CA ALA A 25 1.68 -5.95 -5.78
C ALA A 25 1.72 -6.84 -4.53
N VAL A 26 0.66 -7.60 -4.26
CA VAL A 26 0.61 -8.56 -3.14
C VAL A 26 1.72 -9.59 -3.25
N TYR A 27 1.91 -10.18 -4.43
CA TYR A 27 2.99 -11.15 -4.66
C TYR A 27 4.38 -10.53 -4.44
N ALA A 28 4.62 -9.33 -4.94
CA ALA A 28 5.90 -8.64 -4.77
C ALA A 28 6.21 -8.37 -3.30
N VAL A 29 5.21 -7.97 -2.50
CA VAL A 29 5.36 -7.76 -1.04
C VAL A 29 5.74 -9.07 -0.36
N THR A 30 5.02 -10.16 -0.66
CA THR A 30 5.32 -11.49 -0.10
C THR A 30 6.73 -11.97 -0.49
N VAL A 31 7.13 -11.81 -1.75
CA VAL A 31 8.47 -12.20 -2.23
C VAL A 31 9.57 -11.36 -1.57
N ALA A 32 9.30 -10.09 -1.28
CA ALA A 32 10.22 -9.24 -0.52
C ALA A 32 10.29 -9.62 0.98
N GLY A 33 9.39 -10.48 1.46
CA GLY A 33 9.32 -10.90 2.86
C GLY A 33 8.48 -10.00 3.76
N GLY A 34 7.77 -9.02 3.20
CA GLY A 34 6.89 -8.11 3.94
C GLY A 34 5.45 -8.60 4.08
N GLY A 35 4.67 -7.92 4.92
CA GLY A 35 3.22 -8.07 5.01
C GLY A 35 2.50 -6.99 4.19
N TYR A 36 1.36 -7.34 3.59
CA TYR A 36 0.53 -6.35 2.89
C TYR A 36 -0.69 -5.95 3.75
N VAL A 37 -1.10 -4.69 3.62
CA VAL A 37 -2.31 -4.14 4.25
C VAL A 37 -3.28 -3.74 3.14
N PRO A 38 -4.45 -4.38 3.02
CA PRO A 38 -5.41 -4.04 1.98
C PRO A 38 -6.06 -2.69 2.29
N VAL A 39 -6.01 -1.77 1.33
CA VAL A 39 -6.71 -0.48 1.35
C VAL A 39 -7.60 -0.43 0.11
N ASP A 40 -8.86 -0.09 0.30
CA ASP A 40 -9.83 -0.01 -0.79
C ASP A 40 -9.99 1.47 -1.19
N PRO A 41 -9.54 1.88 -2.38
CA PRO A 41 -9.64 3.27 -2.85
C PRO A 41 -11.09 3.80 -2.91
N ASP A 42 -12.09 2.91 -3.01
CA ASP A 42 -13.50 3.28 -3.06
C ASP A 42 -14.11 3.54 -1.66
N GLN A 43 -13.37 3.25 -0.59
CA GLN A 43 -13.78 3.59 0.77
C GLN A 43 -13.61 5.09 1.05
N PRO A 44 -14.39 5.65 2.01
CA PRO A 44 -14.21 7.02 2.44
C PRO A 44 -12.78 7.32 2.90
N ALA A 45 -12.28 8.52 2.59
CA ALA A 45 -10.92 8.94 2.91
C ALA A 45 -10.56 8.78 4.39
N ASP A 46 -11.48 9.11 5.30
CA ASP A 46 -11.27 8.94 6.75
C ASP A 46 -11.04 7.48 7.14
N ARG A 47 -11.72 6.53 6.48
CA ARG A 47 -11.54 5.10 6.74
C ARG A 47 -10.17 4.63 6.27
N ASN A 48 -9.74 5.10 5.11
CA ASN A 48 -8.42 4.79 4.57
C ASN A 48 -7.31 5.43 5.41
N GLY A 49 -7.49 6.69 5.85
CA GLY A 49 -6.59 7.36 6.79
C GLY A 49 -6.43 6.58 8.09
N TYR A 50 -7.53 6.15 8.72
CA TYR A 50 -7.48 5.32 9.92
C TYR A 50 -6.68 4.02 9.73
N ILE A 51 -6.87 3.33 8.60
CA ILE A 51 -6.12 2.10 8.30
C ILE A 51 -4.63 2.39 8.17
N LEU A 52 -4.26 3.44 7.43
CA LEU A 52 -2.88 3.84 7.23
C LEU A 52 -2.21 4.29 8.53
N ASP A 53 -2.91 5.06 9.36
CA ASP A 53 -2.40 5.51 10.66
C ASP A 53 -2.23 4.36 11.65
N THR A 54 -3.14 3.38 11.62
CA THR A 54 -3.06 2.20 12.50
C THR A 54 -1.96 1.24 12.06
N ALA A 55 -1.79 1.05 10.76
CA ALA A 55 -0.84 0.10 10.21
C ALA A 55 0.59 0.66 10.09
N ASP A 56 0.74 1.98 10.00
CA ASP A 56 2.00 2.70 9.76
C ASP A 56 2.87 2.00 8.68
N PRO A 57 2.33 1.80 7.46
CA PRO A 57 3.05 1.05 6.44
C PRO A 57 4.27 1.82 5.97
N ALA A 58 5.36 1.09 5.69
CA ALA A 58 6.59 1.65 5.17
C ALA A 58 6.40 2.25 3.76
N LEU A 59 5.46 1.71 2.97
CA LEU A 59 5.14 2.15 1.62
C LEU A 59 3.65 1.98 1.32
N VAL A 60 3.14 2.79 0.40
CA VAL A 60 1.81 2.62 -0.21
C VAL A 60 1.99 2.33 -1.70
N LEU A 61 1.48 1.20 -2.18
CA LEU A 61 1.43 0.87 -3.60
C LEU A 61 0.04 1.19 -4.15
N THR A 62 0.00 1.94 -5.23
CA THR A 62 -1.22 2.25 -5.98
C THR A 62 -0.94 2.36 -7.48
N THR A 63 -1.97 2.52 -8.29
CA THR A 63 -1.84 2.82 -9.71
C THR A 63 -2.44 4.19 -10.03
N THR A 64 -2.03 4.80 -11.14
CA THR A 64 -2.62 6.06 -11.60
C THR A 64 -4.13 5.94 -11.87
N ARG A 65 -4.61 4.74 -12.22
CA ARG A 65 -6.03 4.44 -12.45
C ARG A 65 -6.84 4.53 -11.16
N ASP A 66 -6.28 4.05 -10.06
CA ASP A 66 -6.97 3.99 -8.77
C ASP A 66 -7.02 5.37 -8.09
N GLY A 67 -6.20 6.34 -8.55
CA GLY A 67 -6.27 7.74 -8.11
C GLY A 67 -6.05 7.94 -6.61
N PHE A 68 -5.46 6.96 -5.92
CA PHE A 68 -5.32 6.99 -4.47
C PHE A 68 -4.25 8.00 -4.07
N THR A 69 -4.62 8.95 -3.23
CA THR A 69 -3.72 9.98 -2.73
C THR A 69 -3.62 9.88 -1.22
N VAL A 70 -2.39 9.91 -0.70
CA VAL A 70 -2.13 10.00 0.74
C VAL A 70 -1.87 11.47 1.05
N THR A 71 -2.64 12.05 1.96
CA THR A 71 -2.43 13.44 2.39
C THR A 71 -1.39 13.45 3.53
N GLY A 72 -0.24 14.10 3.30
CA GLY A 72 0.85 14.22 4.29
C GLY A 72 2.24 13.97 3.71
N ASP A 73 3.29 14.27 4.49
CA ASP A 73 4.74 14.23 4.15
C ASP A 73 5.30 12.81 3.86
N ARG A 74 4.43 11.87 3.50
CA ARG A 74 4.70 10.44 3.29
C ARG A 74 4.58 10.01 1.82
N SER A 75 4.48 10.97 0.91
CA SER A 75 4.49 10.70 -0.53
C SER A 75 5.94 10.51 -1.00
N VAL A 76 6.41 9.26 -0.99
CA VAL A 76 7.55 8.87 -1.84
C VAL A 76 7.02 8.61 -3.24
N GLY A 77 7.45 9.44 -4.19
CA GLY A 77 7.22 9.26 -5.62
C GLY A 77 7.97 8.08 -6.22
#